data_AF-A0A9P1F094-F1
#
_entry.id   AF-A0A9P1F094-F1
#
_cell.length_a   1.000
_cell.length_b   1.000
_cell.length_c   1.000
_cell.angle_alpha   90.00
_cell.angle_beta   90.00
_cell.angle_gamma   90.00
#
_symmetry.space_group_name_H-M   'P 1'
#
loop_
_entity.id
_entity.type
_entity.pdbx_description
1 polymer ?
#
loop_
_entity_poly.entity_id
_entity_poly.type
_entity_poly.pdbx_seq_one_letter_code
_entity_poly.pdbx_strand_id
1 'polypeptide(L)'
;MMHMMMEMYFHFRIEEPILFREWKPLTTTAYVFSCLGIFAIAIGLEILKFGRMKLVASGKVAEQKKVDCCCSTEGEGIWNIPETRPLHPKAVSLAPFTRDSILSKSHALSSVLLFVQHFVDYSLMLVSMTYNWPIFLSLLAGHATGYFFLGPMMTVEESEAAGSCCS
;
A
#
# COMPACT_ATOMS: atom_id res chain seq x y z
N MET A 1 1.83 -28.19 -34.81
CA MET A 1 1.03 -27.21 -34.05
C MET A 1 0.77 -27.80 -32.67
N MET A 2 1.60 -27.48 -31.68
CA MET A 2 1.45 -28.01 -30.32
C MET A 2 0.30 -27.25 -29.65
N HIS A 3 -0.88 -27.86 -29.62
CA HIS A 3 -2.03 -27.29 -28.91
C HIS A 3 -1.76 -27.43 -27.41
N MET A 4 -1.33 -26.34 -26.75
CA MET A 4 -1.21 -26.32 -25.29
C MET A 4 -2.63 -26.31 -24.72
N MET A 5 -3.10 -27.45 -24.23
CA MET A 5 -4.34 -27.50 -23.44
C MET A 5 -4.01 -26.89 -22.08
N MET A 6 -4.50 -25.67 -21.82
CA MET A 6 -4.41 -25.08 -20.47
C MET A 6 -5.27 -25.91 -19.53
N GLU A 7 -4.66 -26.40 -18.47
CA GLU A 7 -5.35 -27.17 -17.44
C GLU A 7 -5.88 -26.20 -16.38
N MET A 8 -7.17 -26.26 -16.10
CA MET A 8 -7.83 -25.37 -15.12
C MET A 8 -7.79 -25.93 -13.70
N TYR A 9 -6.78 -26.75 -13.40
CA TYR A 9 -6.53 -27.34 -12.10
C TYR A 9 -5.06 -27.16 -11.75
N PHE A 10 -4.73 -27.17 -10.45
CA PHE A 10 -3.35 -26.96 -10.03
C PHE A 10 -2.42 -28.01 -10.65
N HIS A 11 -1.44 -27.54 -11.42
CA HIS A 11 -0.47 -28.39 -12.08
C HIS A 11 0.96 -27.92 -11.83
N PHE A 12 1.90 -28.80 -12.16
CA PHE A 12 3.32 -28.53 -12.13
C PHE A 12 3.89 -28.72 -13.53
N ARG A 13 4.19 -27.60 -14.22
CA ARG A 13 4.86 -27.61 -15.53
C ARG A 13 5.91 -26.50 -15.57
N ILE A 14 7.07 -26.84 -16.14
CA ILE A 14 8.24 -25.95 -16.20
C ILE A 14 8.21 -25.09 -17.47
N GLU A 15 7.77 -25.67 -18.60
CA GLU A 15 7.82 -25.05 -19.92
C GLU A 15 6.54 -24.30 -20.31
N GLU A 16 6.14 -23.30 -19.52
CA GLU A 16 4.96 -22.47 -19.78
C GLU A 16 5.29 -20.97 -19.77
N PRO A 17 4.66 -20.17 -20.65
CA PRO A 17 4.78 -18.72 -20.59
C PRO A 17 4.04 -18.19 -19.36
N ILE A 18 4.74 -17.44 -18.49
CA ILE A 18 4.20 -17.01 -17.19
C ILE A 18 3.37 -15.73 -17.32
N LEU A 19 3.79 -14.80 -18.18
CA LEU A 19 3.14 -13.50 -18.37
C LEU A 19 3.23 -13.02 -19.83
N PHE A 20 4.44 -13.10 -20.40
CA PHE A 20 4.71 -12.82 -21.80
C PHE A 20 5.17 -14.09 -22.50
N ARG A 21 4.95 -14.18 -23.82
CA ARG A 21 5.48 -15.30 -24.63
C ARG A 21 7.00 -15.42 -24.56
N GLU A 22 7.68 -14.32 -24.31
CA GLU A 22 9.13 -14.23 -24.16
C GLU A 22 9.62 -14.75 -22.80
N TRP A 23 8.80 -14.64 -21.76
CA TRP A 23 9.11 -15.16 -20.42
C TRP A 23 8.63 -16.60 -20.30
N LYS A 24 9.33 -17.51 -20.99
CA LYS A 24 9.13 -18.97 -20.93
C LYS A 24 10.39 -19.65 -20.35
N PRO A 25 10.34 -20.25 -19.17
CA PRO A 25 11.44 -21.04 -18.65
C PRO A 25 11.64 -22.30 -19.50
N LEU A 26 12.85 -22.49 -20.02
CA LEU A 26 13.24 -23.71 -20.76
C LEU A 26 14.08 -24.66 -19.89
N THR A 27 14.50 -24.22 -18.71
CA THR A 27 15.34 -24.97 -17.77
C THR A 27 14.81 -24.85 -16.35
N THR A 28 15.09 -25.84 -15.51
CA THR A 28 14.71 -25.84 -14.09
C THR A 28 15.27 -24.62 -13.35
N THR A 29 16.50 -24.21 -13.68
CA THR A 29 17.13 -23.03 -13.09
C THR A 29 16.38 -21.75 -13.46
N ALA A 30 16.00 -21.57 -14.73
CA ALA A 30 15.21 -20.42 -15.16
C ALA A 30 13.82 -20.38 -14.49
N TYR A 31 13.24 -21.54 -14.23
CA TYR A 31 11.97 -21.66 -13.52
C TYR A 31 12.09 -21.23 -12.05
N VAL A 32 13.14 -21.65 -11.33
CA VAL A 32 13.40 -21.20 -9.95
C VAL A 32 13.63 -19.69 -9.91
N PHE A 33 14.39 -19.13 -10.86
CA PHE A 33 14.56 -17.67 -10.97
C PHE A 33 13.24 -16.95 -11.24
N SER A 34 12.33 -17.57 -12.00
CA SER A 34 11.02 -16.98 -12.27
C SER A 34 10.15 -16.98 -11.01
N CYS A 35 10.19 -18.04 -10.21
CA CYS A 35 9.54 -18.08 -8.89
C CYS A 35 10.09 -16.98 -7.97
N LEU A 36 11.41 -16.83 -7.89
CA LEU A 36 12.06 -15.78 -7.10
C LEU A 36 11.71 -14.38 -7.61
N GLY A 37 11.59 -14.20 -8.93
CA GLY A 37 11.17 -12.95 -9.55
C GLY A 37 9.73 -12.59 -9.16
N ILE A 38 8.79 -13.52 -9.24
CA ILE A 38 7.40 -13.30 -8.82
C ILE A 38 7.31 -13.00 -7.32
N PHE A 39 8.07 -13.71 -6.48
CA PHE A 39 8.18 -13.43 -5.06
C PHE A 39 8.67 -12.00 -4.79
N ALA A 40 9.74 -11.56 -5.48
CA ALA A 40 10.29 -10.22 -5.33
C ALA A 40 9.32 -9.13 -5.82
N ILE A 41 8.62 -9.35 -6.94
CA ILE A 41 7.59 -8.44 -7.45
C ILE A 41 6.42 -8.32 -6.46
N ALA A 42 5.99 -9.44 -5.87
CA ALA A 42 4.92 -9.45 -4.87
C ALA A 42 5.29 -8.70 -3.58
N ILE A 43 6.56 -8.75 -3.14
CA ILE A 43 7.06 -7.90 -2.05
C ILE A 43 7.12 -6.43 -2.47
N GLY A 44 7.64 -6.17 -3.67
CA GLY A 44 7.76 -4.81 -4.23
C GLY A 44 6.42 -4.08 -4.31
N LEU A 45 5.33 -4.81 -4.57
CA LEU A 45 3.97 -4.28 -4.52
C LEU A 45 3.57 -3.79 -3.13
N GLU A 46 3.86 -4.57 -2.08
CA GLU A 46 3.55 -4.15 -0.70
C GLU A 46 4.38 -2.91 -0.32
N ILE A 47 5.64 -2.84 -0.75
CA ILE A 47 6.49 -1.65 -0.57
C ILE A 47 5.89 -0.45 -1.30
N LEU A 48 5.41 -0.63 -2.54
CA LEU A 48 4.79 0.42 -3.33
C LEU A 48 3.48 0.92 -2.68
N LYS A 49 2.64 -0.01 -2.17
CA LYS A 49 1.43 0.31 -1.40
C LYS A 49 1.77 1.16 -0.18
N PHE A 50 2.79 0.77 0.58
CA PHE A 50 3.28 1.53 1.74
C PHE A 50 3.79 2.91 1.35
N GLY A 51 4.61 3.01 0.29
CA GLY A 51 5.11 4.28 -0.22
C GLY A 51 3.97 5.24 -0.62
N ARG A 52 2.92 4.74 -1.25
CA ARG A 52 1.72 5.54 -1.58
C ARG A 52 1.00 6.03 -0.33
N MET A 53 0.82 5.17 0.68
CA MET A 53 0.20 5.55 1.95
C MET A 53 0.97 6.69 2.62
N LYS A 54 2.30 6.61 2.66
CA LYS A 54 3.16 7.66 3.23
C LYS A 54 3.08 8.99 2.48
N LEU A 55 3.00 8.95 1.15
CA LEU A 55 2.81 10.16 0.32
C LEU A 55 1.46 10.83 0.61
N VAL A 56 0.39 10.04 0.78
CA VAL A 56 -0.94 10.55 1.13
C VAL A 56 -0.97 11.07 2.58
N ALA A 57 -0.34 10.37 3.52
CA ALA A 57 -0.22 10.79 4.92
C ALA A 57 0.52 12.13 5.03
N SER A 58 1.64 12.29 4.32
CA SER A 58 2.40 13.54 4.26
C SER A 58 1.56 14.72 3.71
N GLY A 59 0.67 14.45 2.75
CA GLY A 59 -0.28 15.45 2.22
C GLY A 59 -1.33 15.89 3.26
N LYS A 60 -1.81 14.96 4.11
CA LYS A 60 -2.74 15.27 5.20
C LYS A 60 -2.07 16.01 6.36
N VAL A 61 -0.81 15.67 6.68
CA VAL A 61 -0.03 16.36 7.72
C VAL A 61 0.24 17.82 7.34
N ALA A 62 0.43 18.13 6.04
CA ALA A 62 0.57 19.51 5.58
C ALA A 62 -0.70 20.37 5.84
N GLU A 63 -1.89 19.77 5.74
CA GLU A 63 -3.17 20.41 6.07
C GLU A 63 -3.41 20.47 7.59
N GLN A 64 -3.05 19.41 8.34
CA GLN A 64 -3.26 19.30 9.78
C GLN A 64 -2.28 20.16 10.61
N LYS A 65 -1.09 20.48 10.06
CA LYS A 65 -0.09 21.37 10.67
C LYS A 65 -0.57 22.81 10.92
N LYS A 66 -1.77 23.19 10.43
CA LYS A 66 -2.37 24.51 10.73
C LYS A 66 -3.16 24.54 12.05
N VAL A 67 -3.24 23.43 12.77
CA VAL A 67 -3.87 23.37 14.10
C VAL A 67 -2.77 23.51 15.17
N ASP A 68 -2.38 24.75 15.46
CA ASP A 68 -1.63 25.08 16.69
C ASP A 68 -2.54 24.78 17.89
N CYS A 69 -2.32 23.66 18.55
CA CYS A 69 -2.98 23.31 19.81
C CYS A 69 -2.31 24.07 20.95
N CYS A 70 -2.98 25.11 21.47
CA CYS A 70 -2.67 25.68 22.79
C CYS A 70 -3.74 25.22 23.80
N CYS A 71 -3.35 24.45 24.83
CA CYS A 71 -4.24 24.11 25.95
C CYS A 71 -4.14 25.23 27.02
N SER A 72 -5.27 25.78 27.48
CA SER A 72 -5.33 26.69 28.63
C SER A 72 -6.16 26.07 29.75
N THR A 73 -5.69 26.22 31.00
CA THR A 73 -6.36 25.73 32.20
C THR A 73 -7.17 26.86 32.85
N GLU A 74 -8.34 27.20 32.31
CA GLU A 74 -9.13 28.35 32.82
C GLU A 74 -10.61 28.02 33.08
N GLY A 75 -10.93 26.79 33.52
CA GLY A 75 -12.30 26.42 33.86
C GLY A 75 -12.41 25.71 35.20
N GLU A 76 -12.98 26.39 36.21
CA GLU A 76 -13.51 25.75 37.41
C GLU A 76 -14.69 24.84 37.04
N GLY A 77 -14.39 23.55 36.89
CA GLY A 77 -15.35 22.52 36.55
C GLY A 77 -16.33 22.26 37.70
N ILE A 78 -17.60 22.02 37.35
CA ILE A 78 -18.56 21.38 38.24
C ILE A 78 -17.95 19.99 38.55
N TRP A 79 -17.50 19.77 39.79
CA TRP A 79 -16.77 18.58 40.32
C TRP A 79 -15.24 18.66 40.56
N ASN A 80 -14.58 19.83 40.60
CA ASN A 80 -13.13 19.96 40.89
C ASN A 80 -12.20 19.15 39.95
N ILE A 81 -12.70 18.72 38.80
CA ILE A 81 -11.90 18.07 37.76
C ILE A 81 -11.57 19.15 36.72
N PRO A 82 -10.29 19.44 36.43
CA PRO A 82 -9.93 20.46 35.45
C PRO A 82 -10.40 20.00 34.06
N GLU A 83 -11.33 20.75 33.47
CA GLU A 83 -11.85 20.46 32.14
C GLU A 83 -11.05 21.25 31.10
N THR A 84 -10.12 20.58 30.41
CA THR A 84 -9.37 21.16 29.30
C THR A 84 -10.31 21.41 28.13
N ARG A 85 -10.68 22.68 27.91
CA ARG A 85 -11.47 23.11 26.76
C ARG A 85 -10.57 23.85 25.77
N PRO A 86 -10.57 23.50 24.47
CA PRO A 86 -9.82 24.25 23.46
C PRO A 86 -10.43 25.66 23.33
N LEU A 87 -9.60 26.70 23.46
CA LEU A 87 -10.03 28.10 23.54
C LEU A 87 -10.70 28.63 22.26
N HIS A 88 -10.56 27.92 21.14
CA HIS A 88 -11.11 28.34 19.86
C HIS A 88 -11.50 27.11 19.04
N PRO A 89 -12.78 26.70 19.01
CA PRO A 89 -13.24 25.70 18.07
C PRO A 89 -13.23 26.33 16.68
N LYS A 90 -12.07 26.38 16.03
CA LYS A 90 -12.01 26.73 14.62
C LYS A 90 -12.60 25.53 13.90
N ALA A 91 -13.83 25.70 13.39
CA ALA A 91 -14.48 24.72 12.54
C ALA A 91 -13.44 24.20 11.56
N VAL A 92 -13.15 22.90 11.63
CA VAL A 92 -12.37 22.20 10.62
C VAL A 92 -13.19 22.37 9.35
N SER A 93 -12.88 23.41 8.58
CA SER A 93 -13.37 23.52 7.22
C SER A 93 -12.74 22.33 6.54
N LEU A 94 -13.49 21.25 6.36
CA LEU A 94 -13.14 20.20 5.42
C LEU A 94 -12.86 20.96 4.11
N ALA A 95 -11.59 21.11 3.77
CA ALA A 95 -11.20 22.00 2.70
C ALA A 95 -11.95 21.55 1.44
N PRO A 96 -12.62 22.48 0.74
CA PRO A 96 -13.41 22.13 -0.42
C PRO A 96 -12.48 21.51 -1.47
N PHE A 97 -13.02 20.57 -2.24
CA PHE A 97 -12.41 19.89 -3.37
C PHE A 97 -11.90 20.93 -4.40
N THR A 98 -10.71 21.49 -4.19
CA THR A 98 -10.17 22.61 -4.98
C THR A 98 -9.33 22.04 -6.12
N ARG A 99 -9.63 22.42 -7.37
CA ARG A 99 -8.99 21.85 -8.58
C ARG A 99 -7.46 22.00 -8.60
N ASP A 100 -6.93 23.04 -7.97
CA ASP A 100 -5.48 23.28 -7.83
C ASP A 100 -4.80 22.28 -6.88
N SER A 101 -5.55 21.73 -5.92
CA SER A 101 -5.07 20.65 -5.05
C SER A 101 -5.02 19.32 -5.83
N ILE A 102 -6.04 19.02 -6.65
CA ILE A 102 -6.10 17.81 -7.49
C ILE A 102 -4.90 17.73 -8.45
N LEU A 103 -4.44 18.89 -8.96
CA LEU A 103 -3.34 18.97 -9.92
C LEU A 103 -1.96 19.25 -9.28
N SER A 104 -1.85 19.13 -7.95
CA SER A 104 -0.53 19.22 -7.32
C SER A 104 0.35 18.03 -7.72
N LYS A 105 1.67 18.25 -7.78
CA LYS A 105 2.65 17.18 -8.09
C LYS A 105 2.55 15.98 -7.14
N SER A 106 2.12 16.20 -5.90
CA SER A 106 1.89 15.14 -4.90
C SER A 106 0.69 14.26 -5.27
N HIS A 107 -0.43 14.88 -5.64
CA HIS A 107 -1.64 14.18 -6.08
C HIS A 107 -1.42 13.46 -7.43
N ALA A 108 -0.68 14.08 -8.36
CA ALA A 108 -0.27 13.45 -9.62
C ALA A 108 0.64 12.23 -9.38
N LEU A 109 1.68 12.35 -8.54
CA LEU A 109 2.57 11.24 -8.20
C LEU A 109 1.81 10.10 -7.53
N SER A 110 0.92 10.40 -6.58
CA SER A 110 0.06 9.39 -5.95
C SER A 110 -0.82 8.67 -6.96
N SER A 111 -1.35 9.38 -7.95
CA SER A 111 -2.20 8.80 -9.00
C SER A 111 -1.41 7.91 -9.97
N VAL A 112 -0.18 8.31 -10.32
CA VAL A 112 0.73 7.50 -11.15
C VAL A 112 1.16 6.23 -10.41
N LEU A 113 1.56 6.35 -9.15
CA LEU A 113 1.94 5.20 -8.33
C LEU A 113 0.77 4.22 -8.16
N LEU A 114 -0.46 4.73 -8.01
CA LEU A 114 -1.68 3.92 -7.99
C LEU A 114 -1.88 3.15 -9.31
N PHE A 115 -1.70 3.81 -10.45
CA PHE A 115 -1.80 3.16 -11.75
C PHE A 115 -0.77 2.04 -11.91
N VAL A 116 0.50 2.31 -11.55
CA VAL A 116 1.57 1.32 -11.58
C VAL A 116 1.27 0.15 -10.63
N GLN A 117 0.80 0.44 -9.42
CA GLN A 117 0.42 -0.58 -8.45
C GLN A 117 -0.65 -1.51 -9.03
N HIS A 118 -1.75 -0.96 -9.56
CA HIS A 118 -2.81 -1.75 -10.16
C HIS A 118 -2.35 -2.53 -11.39
N PHE A 119 -1.50 -1.94 -12.23
CA PHE A 119 -0.95 -2.64 -13.38
C PHE A 119 -0.19 -3.91 -12.96
N VAL A 120 0.62 -3.82 -11.91
CA VAL A 120 1.38 -4.97 -11.39
C VAL A 120 0.47 -5.95 -10.64
N ASP A 121 -0.52 -5.48 -9.86
CA ASP A 121 -1.52 -6.33 -9.20
C ASP A 121 -2.28 -7.18 -10.23
N TYR A 122 -2.77 -6.58 -11.32
CA TYR A 122 -3.44 -7.31 -12.41
C TYR A 122 -2.48 -8.24 -13.16
N SER A 123 -1.22 -7.86 -13.32
CA SER A 123 -0.21 -8.75 -13.92
C SER A 123 0.01 -10.00 -13.06
N LEU A 124 0.12 -9.84 -11.74
CA LEU A 124 0.21 -10.98 -10.82
C LEU A 124 -1.08 -11.81 -10.78
N MET A 125 -2.24 -11.17 -10.92
CA MET A 125 -3.50 -11.89 -11.08
C MET A 125 -3.49 -12.78 -12.33
N LEU A 126 -2.96 -12.30 -13.46
CA LEU A 126 -2.78 -13.13 -14.66
C LEU A 126 -1.84 -14.31 -14.39
N VAL A 127 -0.75 -14.09 -13.66
CA VAL A 127 0.17 -15.16 -13.23
C VAL A 127 -0.55 -16.19 -12.36
N SER A 128 -1.41 -15.77 -11.42
CA SER A 128 -2.17 -16.69 -10.58
C SER A 128 -3.13 -17.59 -11.36
N MET A 129 -3.66 -17.09 -12.49
CA MET A 129 -4.54 -17.83 -13.39
C MET A 129 -3.82 -18.84 -14.28
N THR A 130 -2.48 -18.94 -14.18
CA THR A 130 -1.71 -20.01 -14.85
C THR A 130 -1.82 -21.35 -14.13
N TYR A 131 -2.49 -21.41 -12.96
CA TYR A 131 -2.68 -22.62 -12.13
C TYR A 131 -1.40 -23.39 -11.79
N ASN A 132 -0.24 -22.76 -11.93
CA ASN A 132 1.07 -23.36 -11.66
C ASN A 132 1.40 -23.24 -10.15
N TRP A 133 1.32 -24.35 -9.42
CA TRP A 133 1.28 -24.30 -7.95
C TRP A 133 2.51 -23.66 -7.27
N PRO A 134 3.79 -23.88 -7.69
CA PRO A 134 4.95 -23.26 -7.05
C PRO A 134 5.06 -21.76 -7.34
N ILE A 135 4.66 -21.32 -8.55
CA ILE A 135 4.62 -19.91 -8.90
C ILE A 135 3.53 -19.22 -8.08
N PHE A 136 2.35 -19.84 -7.98
CA PHE A 136 1.25 -19.36 -7.15
C PHE A 136 1.68 -19.25 -5.69
N LEU A 137 2.35 -20.26 -5.14
CA LEU A 137 2.88 -20.17 -3.77
C LEU A 137 3.95 -19.08 -3.61
N SER A 138 4.83 -18.89 -4.60
CA SER A 138 5.84 -17.84 -4.54
C SER A 138 5.20 -16.45 -4.51
N LEU A 139 4.10 -16.27 -5.26
CA LEU A 139 3.28 -15.06 -5.23
C LEU A 139 2.67 -14.84 -3.83
N LEU A 140 1.98 -15.84 -3.27
CA LEU A 140 1.34 -15.76 -1.95
C LEU A 140 2.35 -15.50 -0.85
N ALA A 141 3.47 -16.22 -0.87
CA ALA A 141 4.56 -16.07 0.09
C ALA A 141 5.17 -14.67 0.01
N GLY A 142 5.32 -14.10 -1.19
CA GLY A 142 5.82 -12.74 -1.38
C GLY A 142 4.90 -11.70 -0.77
N HIS A 143 3.58 -11.80 -1.00
CA HIS A 143 2.60 -10.90 -0.37
C HIS A 143 2.57 -11.04 1.15
N ALA A 144 2.55 -12.28 1.67
CA ALA A 144 2.58 -12.53 3.11
C ALA A 144 3.85 -11.96 3.76
N THR A 145 5.00 -12.16 3.12
CA THR A 145 6.29 -11.63 3.58
C THR A 145 6.30 -10.11 3.55
N GLY A 146 5.87 -9.50 2.44
CA GLY A 146 5.80 -8.03 2.31
C GLY A 146 4.92 -7.41 3.41
N TYR A 147 3.73 -7.97 3.63
CA TYR A 147 2.82 -7.52 4.69
C TYR A 147 3.43 -7.68 6.08
N PHE A 148 4.09 -8.80 6.35
CA PHE A 148 4.72 -9.06 7.65
C PHE A 148 5.82 -8.03 7.98
N PHE A 149 6.66 -7.66 7.03
CA PHE A 149 7.72 -6.66 7.25
C PHE A 149 7.20 -5.23 7.36
N LEU A 150 6.17 -4.88 6.58
CA LEU A 150 5.65 -3.50 6.52
C LEU A 150 4.56 -3.22 7.57
N GLY A 151 3.91 -4.25 8.11
CA GLY A 151 2.86 -4.13 9.13
C GLY A 151 3.28 -3.30 10.35
N PRO A 152 4.40 -3.61 11.03
CA PRO A 152 4.87 -2.83 12.18
C PRO A 152 5.15 -1.37 11.83
N MET A 153 5.72 -1.11 10.65
CA MET A 153 6.06 0.26 10.21
C MET A 153 4.82 1.13 10.00
N MET A 154 3.70 0.54 9.53
CA MET A 154 2.43 1.26 9.39
C MET A 154 1.86 1.70 10.75
N THR A 155 1.93 0.84 11.76
CA THR A 155 1.37 1.15 13.09
C THR A 155 2.08 2.30 13.80
N VAL A 156 3.40 2.44 13.57
CA VAL A 156 4.20 3.52 14.17
C VAL A 156 3.83 4.88 13.56
N GLU A 157 3.68 4.95 12.23
CA GLU A 157 3.37 6.22 11.54
C GLU A 157 1.99 6.77 11.93
N GLU A 158 0.99 5.89 12.14
CA GLU A 158 -0.33 6.30 12.63
C GLU A 158 -0.28 6.80 14.08
N SER A 159 0.55 6.19 14.94
CA SER A 159 0.74 6.62 16.34
C SER A 159 1.42 7.99 16.45
N GLU A 160 2.36 8.31 15.56
CA GLU A 160 3.04 9.61 15.52
C GLU A 160 2.11 10.70 14.97
N ALA A 161 1.27 10.37 13.97
CA ALA A 161 0.26 11.29 13.45
C ALA A 161 -0.89 11.57 14.45
N ALA A 162 -1.15 10.65 15.37
CA ALA A 162 -2.19 10.76 16.39
C ALA A 162 -1.76 11.51 17.67
N GLY A 163 -0.58 12.16 17.67
CA GLY A 163 -0.04 12.91 18.81
C GLY A 163 -1.12 13.71 19.55
N SER A 164 -1.45 13.27 20.77
CA SER A 164 -2.52 13.80 21.59
C SER A 164 -2.19 15.22 22.04
N CYS A 165 -2.99 16.20 21.59
CA CYS A 165 -2.75 17.60 21.90
C CYS A 165 -2.85 17.97 23.39
N CYS A 166 -3.48 17.15 24.24
CA CYS A 166 -3.44 17.34 25.70
C CYS A 166 -3.49 15.95 26.40
N SER A 167 -2.33 15.34 26.68
CA SER A 167 -2.21 14.19 27.58
C SER A 167 -1.40 14.55 28.82
#